data_AF-A0A7X7IA72-F1
#
_entry.id   AF-A0A7X7IA72-F1
#
_cell.length_a   1.000
_cell.length_b   1.000
_cell.length_c   1.000
_cell.angle_alpha   90.00
_cell.angle_beta   90.00
_cell.angle_gamma   90.00
#
_symmetry.space_group_name_H-M   'P 1'
#
loop_
_entity.id
_entity.type
_entity.pdbx_description
1 polymer ?
#
loop_
_entity_poly.entity_id
_entity_poly.type
_entity_poly.pdbx_seq_one_letter_code
_entity_poly.pdbx_strand_id
1 'polypeptide(L)'
;VHKDLAAALRGVEAIIFAVRHSPYLDLEPDQVMEWAGSKLAVIDCFGILSDEKIRRYFELGCEVKALGRGHIQRIKEEVRKEQYGSPAL
;
A
#
# COMPACT_ATOMS: atom_id res chain seq x y z
N VAL A 1 -14.38 -18.40 -2.92
CA VAL A 1 -13.90 -17.01 -2.69
C VAL A 1 -14.35 -16.58 -1.30
N HIS A 2 -13.42 -16.23 -0.42
CA HIS A 2 -13.75 -15.67 0.90
C HIS A 2 -14.44 -14.32 0.73
N LYS A 3 -15.54 -14.09 1.45
CA LYS A 3 -16.31 -12.82 1.40
C LYS A 3 -15.90 -11.83 2.48
N ASP A 4 -15.14 -12.29 3.47
CA ASP A 4 -14.63 -11.48 4.56
C ASP A 4 -13.17 -11.12 4.29
N LEU A 5 -12.95 -9.87 3.89
CA LEU A 5 -11.61 -9.35 3.57
C LEU A 5 -10.73 -9.23 4.82
N ALA A 6 -11.31 -8.87 5.97
CA ALA A 6 -10.55 -8.73 7.21
C ALA A 6 -9.99 -10.09 7.67
N ALA A 7 -10.81 -11.13 7.61
CA ALA A 7 -10.37 -12.49 7.89
C ALA A 7 -9.31 -12.99 6.89
N ALA A 8 -9.45 -12.63 5.62
CA ALA A 8 -8.51 -13.03 4.57
C ALA A 8 -7.14 -12.35 4.66
N LEU A 9 -7.07 -11.16 5.27
CA LEU A 9 -5.84 -10.37 5.38
C LEU A 9 -5.05 -10.65 6.67
N ARG A 10 -5.64 -11.29 7.68
CA ARG A 10 -4.98 -11.50 8.97
C ARG A 10 -3.67 -12.27 8.82
N GLY A 11 -2.56 -11.63 9.20
CA GLY A 11 -1.22 -12.23 9.21
C GLY A 11 -0.59 -12.40 7.85
N VAL A 12 -1.14 -11.79 6.79
CA VAL A 12 -0.51 -11.82 5.46
C VAL A 12 0.68 -10.88 5.40
N GLU A 13 1.68 -11.23 4.59
CA GLU A 13 2.86 -10.39 4.35
C GLU A 13 2.72 -9.55 3.08
N ALA A 14 1.78 -9.89 2.20
CA ALA A 14 1.57 -9.23 0.94
C ALA A 14 0.09 -9.24 0.51
N ILE A 15 -0.30 -8.20 -0.23
CA ILE A 15 -1.59 -8.08 -0.90
C ILE A 15 -1.36 -7.75 -2.38
N ILE A 16 -2.12 -8.43 -3.25
CA ILE A 16 -2.08 -8.20 -4.70
C ILE A 16 -3.48 -7.79 -5.17
N PHE A 17 -3.60 -6.57 -5.66
CA PHE A 17 -4.77 -6.10 -6.39
C PHE A 17 -4.70 -6.60 -7.84
N ALA A 18 -5.03 -7.88 -8.00
CA ALA A 18 -4.94 -8.60 -9.27
C ALA A 18 -6.11 -8.34 -10.22
N VAL A 19 -7.08 -7.51 -9.85
CA VAL A 19 -8.30 -7.19 -10.61
C VAL A 19 -8.92 -5.90 -10.07
N ARG A 20 -9.66 -5.18 -10.91
CA ARG A 20 -10.39 -3.95 -10.52
C ARG A 20 -11.81 -4.28 -10.01
N HIS A 21 -11.93 -4.69 -8.75
CA HIS A 21 -13.24 -4.87 -8.10
C HIS A 21 -13.67 -3.62 -7.32
N SER A 22 -14.95 -3.25 -7.40
CA SER A 22 -15.52 -2.07 -6.72
C SER A 22 -15.18 -2.02 -5.22
N PRO A 23 -15.29 -3.11 -4.44
CA PRO A 23 -14.99 -3.05 -3.00
C PRO A 23 -13.54 -2.68 -2.68
N TYR A 24 -12.60 -2.87 -3.63
CA TYR A 24 -11.18 -2.55 -3.39
C TYR A 24 -10.87 -1.07 -3.59
N LEU A 25 -11.73 -0.35 -4.32
CA LEU A 25 -11.56 1.08 -4.58
C LEU A 25 -11.72 1.89 -3.30
N ASP A 26 -12.58 1.42 -2.40
CA ASP A 26 -12.94 2.08 -1.14
C ASP A 26 -12.10 1.59 0.04
N LEU A 27 -11.16 0.65 -0.16
CA LEU A 27 -10.26 0.20 0.89
C LEU A 27 -9.27 1.30 1.25
N GLU A 28 -9.23 1.66 2.53
CA GLU A 28 -8.28 2.63 3.05
C GLU A 28 -7.01 1.92 3.59
N PRO A 29 -5.81 2.44 3.28
CA PRO A 29 -4.54 1.81 3.68
C PRO A 29 -4.44 1.49 5.17
N ASP A 30 -4.90 2.39 6.03
CA ASP A 30 -4.92 2.21 7.49
C ASP A 30 -5.76 0.99 7.91
N GLN A 31 -6.94 0.83 7.32
CA GLN A 31 -7.83 -0.29 7.60
C GLN A 31 -7.23 -1.62 7.14
N VAL A 32 -6.61 -1.64 5.94
CA VAL A 32 -5.93 -2.82 5.42
C VAL A 32 -4.78 -3.24 6.36
N MET A 33 -4.03 -2.26 6.88
CA MET A 33 -2.95 -2.50 7.84
C MET A 33 -3.45 -3.01 9.19
N GLU A 34 -4.56 -2.47 9.70
CA GLU A 34 -5.20 -2.95 10.92
C GLU A 34 -5.60 -4.43 10.80
N TRP A 35 -6.21 -4.81 9.67
CA TRP A 35 -6.61 -6.20 9.42
C TRP A 35 -5.42 -7.13 9.24
N ALA A 36 -4.36 -6.68 8.56
CA ALA A 36 -3.16 -7.47 8.35
C ALA A 36 -2.37 -7.70 9.65
N GLY A 37 -2.28 -6.68 10.49
CA GLY A 37 -1.53 -6.70 11.76
C GLY A 37 -0.02 -6.48 11.61
N SER A 38 0.49 -6.36 10.38
CA SER A 38 1.89 -6.07 10.08
C SER A 38 2.05 -5.31 8.76
N LYS A 39 3.25 -4.78 8.52
CA LYS A 39 3.61 -4.12 7.26
C LYS A 39 3.47 -5.09 6.08
N LEU A 40 3.01 -4.55 4.95
CA LEU A 40 2.71 -5.32 3.75
C LEU A 40 3.62 -4.96 2.57
N ALA A 41 3.84 -5.94 1.70
CA ALA A 41 4.11 -5.67 0.29
C ALA A 41 2.77 -5.50 -0.44
N VAL A 42 2.54 -4.33 -1.03
CA VAL A 42 1.32 -3.99 -1.77
C VAL A 42 1.61 -3.97 -3.27
N ILE A 43 0.92 -4.81 -4.04
CA ILE A 43 1.10 -4.91 -5.50
C ILE A 43 -0.19 -4.50 -6.20
N ASP A 44 -0.12 -3.46 -7.03
CA ASP A 44 -1.23 -2.99 -7.85
C ASP A 44 -1.01 -3.31 -9.33
N CYS A 45 -1.70 -4.34 -9.81
CA CYS A 45 -1.61 -4.78 -11.21
C CYS A 45 -2.58 -4.03 -12.13
N PHE A 46 -3.56 -3.31 -11.59
CA PHE A 46 -4.67 -2.71 -12.36
C PHE A 46 -4.77 -1.18 -12.22
N GLY A 47 -3.80 -0.57 -11.53
CA GLY A 47 -3.75 0.87 -11.32
C GLY A 47 -4.91 1.39 -10.48
N ILE A 48 -5.40 0.60 -9.52
CA ILE A 48 -6.52 0.99 -8.66
C ILE A 48 -6.13 1.94 -7.52
N LEU A 49 -4.86 1.99 -7.13
CA LEU A 49 -4.39 2.85 -6.04
C LEU A 49 -4.13 4.27 -6.55
N SER A 50 -4.67 5.28 -5.85
CA SER A 50 -4.31 6.68 -6.09
C SER A 50 -2.92 6.97 -5.50
N ASP A 51 -2.28 8.05 -5.96
CA ASP A 51 -0.99 8.47 -5.43
C ASP A 51 -1.05 8.80 -3.92
N GLU A 52 -2.21 9.26 -3.45
CA GLU A 52 -2.51 9.46 -2.03
C GLU A 52 -2.50 8.14 -1.25
N LYS A 53 -3.21 7.11 -1.73
CA LYS A 53 -3.22 5.79 -1.09
C LYS A 53 -1.82 5.16 -1.09
N ILE A 54 -1.08 5.30 -2.19
CA ILE A 54 0.30 4.82 -2.32
C ILE A 54 1.21 5.51 -1.31
N ARG A 55 1.11 6.83 -1.17
CA ARG A 55 1.87 7.60 -0.17
C ARG A 55 1.55 7.14 1.24
N ARG A 56 0.27 6.98 1.57
CA ARG A 56 -0.13 6.51 2.89
C ARG A 56 0.44 5.13 3.22
N TYR A 57 0.46 4.20 2.26
CA TYR A 57 1.13 2.91 2.46
C TYR A 57 2.63 3.07 2.75
N PHE A 58 3.35 3.97 2.06
CA PHE A 58 4.74 4.24 2.38
C PHE A 58 4.93 4.84 3.78
N GLU A 59 4.06 5.76 4.21
CA GLU A 59 4.08 6.33 5.57
C GLU A 59 3.87 5.27 6.65
N LEU A 60 3.00 4.29 6.37
CA LEU A 60 2.74 3.12 7.23
C LEU A 60 3.88 2.09 7.19
N GLY A 61 4.93 2.34 6.39
CA GLY A 61 6.12 1.52 6.29
C GLY A 61 5.99 0.31 5.35
N CYS A 62 4.95 0.27 4.52
CA CYS A 62 4.78 -0.74 3.49
C CYS A 62 5.70 -0.49 2.29
N GLU A 63 5.88 -1.53 1.49
CA GLU A 63 6.45 -1.42 0.14
C GLU A 63 5.33 -1.49 -0.88
N VAL A 64 5.35 -0.61 -1.89
CA VAL A 64 4.36 -0.61 -2.97
C VAL A 64 5.03 -0.82 -4.32
N LYS A 65 4.50 -1.75 -5.13
CA LYS A 65 4.84 -1.93 -6.55
C LYS A 65 3.58 -1.81 -7.40
N ALA A 66 3.65 -1.07 -8.50
CA ALA A 66 2.50 -0.89 -9.37
C ALA A 66 2.89 -0.81 -10.86
N LEU A 67 2.08 -1.43 -11.72
CA LEU A 67 2.31 -1.47 -13.16
C LEU A 67 2.19 -0.07 -13.78
N GLY A 68 3.18 0.34 -14.58
CA GLY A 68 3.15 1.63 -15.31
C GLY A 68 3.29 2.88 -14.42
N ARG A 69 3.69 2.72 -13.15
CA ARG A 69 3.67 3.78 -12.13
C ARG A 69 5.09 4.13 -11.66
N GLY A 70 6.01 4.38 -12.59
CA GLY A 70 7.42 4.65 -12.25
C GLY A 70 7.64 5.85 -11.32
N HIS A 71 6.68 6.78 -11.25
CA HIS A 71 6.74 7.95 -10.39
C HIS A 71 6.60 7.66 -8.89
N ILE A 72 6.07 6.49 -8.50
CA ILE A 72 5.85 6.17 -7.08
C ILE A 72 7.15 6.06 -6.27
N GLN A 73 8.28 5.86 -6.95
CA GLN A 73 9.60 5.92 -6.32
C GLN A 73 9.91 7.32 -5.78
N ARG A 74 9.48 8.39 -6.47
CA ARG A 74 9.63 9.77 -5.97
C ARG A 74 8.78 10.01 -4.73
N ILE A 75 7.54 9.52 -4.75
CA ILE A 75 6.64 9.56 -3.59
C ILE A 75 7.28 8.89 -2.37
N LYS A 76 7.86 7.70 -2.56
CA LYS A 76 8.57 6.98 -1.50
C LYS A 76 9.76 7.78 -0.93
N GLU A 77 10.52 8.43 -1.80
CA GLU A 77 11.66 9.25 -1.40
C GLU A 77 11.22 10.52 -0.65
N GLU A 78 10.12 11.15 -1.06
CA GLU A 78 9.49 12.27 -0.34
C GLU A 78 9.10 11.85 1.08
N VAL A 79 8.34 10.77 1.23
CA VAL A 79 7.94 10.23 2.54
C VAL A 79 9.15 9.92 3.42
N ARG A 80 10.21 9.33 2.85
CA ARG A 80 11.45 9.04 3.60
C ARG A 80 12.13 10.32 4.08
N LYS A 81 12.22 11.36 3.24
CA LYS A 81 12.82 12.65 3.64
C LYS A 81 12.03 13.30 4.77
N GLU A 82 10.70 13.24 4.70
CA GLU A 82 9.81 13.79 5.72
C GLU A 82 9.90 13.04 7.05
N GLN A 83 9.97 11.70 7.03
CA GLN A 83 10.02 10.89 8.26
C GLN A 83 11.37 10.87 8.95
N TYR A 84 12.48 10.92 8.21
CA TYR A 84 13.82 10.70 8.77
C TYR A 84 14.72 11.93 8.73
N GLY A 85 14.34 13.01 8.05
CA GLY A 85 15.24 14.13 7.76
C GLY A 85 16.43 13.68 6.90
N SER A 86 17.18 14.60 6.28
CA SER A 86 18.49 14.22 5.73
C SER A 86 19.32 13.54 6.82
N PRO A 87 20.07 12.45 6.53
CA PRO A 87 21.15 12.06 7.41
C PRO A 87 22.00 13.32 7.63
N ALA A 88 22.24 13.70 8.87
CA ALA A 88 23.27 14.68 9.16
C ALA A 88 24.55 14.18 8.48
N LEU A 89 25.17 15.07 7.70
CA LEU A 89 26.38 14.85 6.89
C LEU A 89 27.48 14.11 7.67
#